data_AF-A0A317PNH2-F1
#
_entry.id   AF-A0A317PNH2-F1
#
_cell.length_a   1.000
_cell.length_b   1.000
_cell.length_c   1.000
_cell.angle_alpha   90.00
_cell.angle_beta   90.00
_cell.angle_gamma   90.00
#
_symmetry.space_group_name_H-M   'P 1'
#
loop_
_entity.id
_entity.type
_entity.pdbx_description
1 polymer ?
#
loop_
_entity_poly.entity_id
_entity_poly.type
_entity_poly.pdbx_seq_one_letter_code
_entity_poly.pdbx_strand_id
1 'polypeptide(L)'
;MKLFKSIVVCLLFISYFSSASVIRFHGSVLDNASAARTECLDQAIKHNTSSICFEQHGTAIESVVENITVTLKNEEATARVITLNYQ
;
A
#
# COMPACT_ATOMS: atom_id res chain seq x y z
N MET A 1 -4.47 -52.70 1.26
CA MET A 1 -3.73 -51.54 0.70
C MET A 1 -4.76 -50.67 -0.05
N LYS A 2 -5.54 -49.79 0.59
CA LYS A 2 -5.23 -48.47 1.18
C LYS A 2 -4.51 -47.50 0.21
N LEU A 3 -5.07 -47.21 -0.96
CA LEU A 3 -4.49 -46.19 -1.87
C LEU A 3 -5.48 -45.23 -2.56
N PHE A 4 -6.77 -45.22 -2.20
CA PHE A 4 -7.73 -44.27 -2.79
C PHE A 4 -8.47 -43.40 -1.76
N LYS A 5 -7.82 -43.12 -0.62
CA LYS A 5 -8.28 -42.11 0.36
C LYS A 5 -7.63 -40.73 0.18
N SER A 6 -6.86 -40.52 -0.89
CA SER A 6 -6.04 -39.31 -1.11
C SER A 6 -6.44 -38.51 -2.35
N ILE A 7 -7.74 -38.36 -2.65
CA ILE A 7 -8.18 -37.49 -3.76
C ILE A 7 -9.09 -36.34 -3.26
N VAL A 8 -9.71 -36.47 -2.09
CA VAL A 8 -10.65 -35.47 -1.56
C VAL A 8 -10.02 -34.59 -0.48
N VAL A 9 -8.72 -34.32 -0.57
CA VAL A 9 -8.05 -33.24 0.18
C VAL A 9 -7.61 -32.11 -0.77
N CYS A 10 -7.85 -32.27 -2.07
CA CYS A 10 -7.45 -31.31 -3.11
C CYS A 10 -8.46 -30.16 -3.34
N LEU A 11 -9.56 -30.08 -2.56
CA LEU A 11 -10.60 -29.05 -2.72
C LEU A 11 -10.48 -27.87 -1.74
N LEU A 12 -9.40 -27.79 -0.97
CA LEU A 12 -9.17 -26.70 0.00
C LEU A 12 -8.31 -25.54 -0.54
N PHE A 13 -8.10 -25.46 -1.86
CA PHE A 13 -7.60 -24.23 -2.50
C PHE A 13 -8.77 -23.30 -2.82
N ILE A 14 -9.48 -22.86 -1.77
CA ILE A 14 -10.33 -21.68 -1.85
C ILE A 14 -9.36 -20.51 -1.98
N SER A 15 -9.08 -20.16 -3.23
CA SER A 15 -8.39 -18.96 -3.65
C SER A 15 -9.09 -17.74 -3.05
N TYR A 16 -8.59 -17.29 -1.91
CA TYR A 16 -8.84 -15.94 -1.40
C TYR A 16 -8.24 -14.97 -2.41
N PHE A 17 -9.06 -14.52 -3.36
CA PHE A 17 -8.75 -13.36 -4.18
C PHE A 17 -8.70 -12.16 -3.23
N SER A 18 -7.48 -11.80 -2.82
CA SER A 18 -7.22 -10.54 -2.14
C SER A 18 -7.56 -9.42 -3.11
N SER A 19 -8.72 -8.79 -2.90
CA SER A 19 -9.12 -7.59 -3.62
C SER A 19 -8.17 -6.47 -3.23
N ALA A 20 -7.11 -6.26 -4.00
CA ALA A 20 -6.25 -5.10 -3.89
C ALA A 20 -7.12 -3.86 -4.18
N SER A 21 -7.34 -3.05 -3.15
CA SER A 21 -8.07 -1.79 -3.25
C SER A 21 -7.37 -0.89 -4.26
N VAL A 22 -8.12 -0.41 -5.26
CA VAL A 22 -7.59 0.48 -6.30
C VAL A 22 -7.20 1.80 -5.64
N ILE A 23 -5.89 2.05 -5.53
CA ILE A 23 -5.36 3.31 -4.99
C ILE A 23 -5.38 4.36 -6.11
N ARG A 24 -6.15 5.43 -5.94
CA ARG A 24 -6.25 6.55 -6.91
C ARG A 24 -5.54 7.77 -6.36
N PHE A 25 -4.65 8.36 -7.15
CA PHE A 25 -3.92 9.59 -6.81
C PHE A 25 -4.25 10.71 -7.79
N HIS A 26 -4.31 11.95 -7.29
CA HIS A 26 -4.56 13.15 -8.09
C HIS A 26 -3.50 14.21 -7.76
N GLY A 27 -2.75 14.67 -8.77
CA GLY A 27 -1.72 15.72 -8.61
C GLY A 27 -0.77 15.82 -9.81
N SER A 28 -0.15 16.99 -10.01
CA SER A 28 0.92 17.21 -10.99
C SER A 28 2.28 17.09 -10.30
N VAL A 29 3.14 16.20 -10.79
CA VAL A 29 4.50 15.99 -10.26
C VAL A 29 5.48 16.62 -11.26
N LEU A 30 6.42 17.43 -10.79
CA LEU A 30 7.58 17.81 -11.60
C LEU A 30 8.37 16.54 -11.93
N ASP A 31 8.74 16.31 -13.19
CA ASP A 31 9.32 15.02 -13.63
C ASP A 31 10.54 14.57 -12.81
N ASN A 32 11.32 15.51 -12.26
CA ASN A 32 12.48 15.27 -11.38
C ASN A 32 12.13 14.75 -9.98
N ALA A 33 10.88 14.86 -9.54
CA ALA A 33 10.41 14.38 -8.23
C ALA A 33 9.68 13.02 -8.32
N SER A 34 9.49 12.49 -9.55
CA SER A 34 8.71 11.27 -9.78
C SER A 34 9.33 10.01 -9.19
N ALA A 35 10.66 9.89 -9.25
CA ALA A 35 11.40 8.75 -8.71
C ALA A 35 11.36 8.74 -7.17
N ALA A 36 11.72 9.87 -6.53
CA ALA A 36 11.63 10.03 -5.08
C ALA A 36 10.20 9.82 -4.57
N ARG A 37 9.19 10.28 -5.31
CA ARG A 37 7.78 10.09 -4.96
C ARG A 37 7.43 8.62 -4.97
N THR A 38 7.81 7.91 -6.04
CA THR A 38 7.50 6.49 -6.20
C THR A 38 8.10 5.68 -5.07
N GLU A 39 9.36 5.96 -4.72
CA GLU A 39 10.04 5.31 -3.60
C GLU A 39 9.35 5.58 -2.25
N CYS A 40 9.07 6.85 -1.93
CA CYS A 40 8.41 7.20 -0.67
C CYS A 40 7.00 6.65 -0.56
N LEU A 41 6.29 6.61 -1.69
CA LEU A 41 4.97 6.00 -1.75
C LEU A 41 5.06 4.48 -1.54
N ASP A 42 6.05 3.81 -2.11
CA ASP A 42 6.26 2.37 -1.93
C ASP A 42 6.54 2.03 -0.45
N GLN A 43 7.43 2.81 0.19
CA GLN A 43 7.73 2.70 1.62
C GLN A 43 6.48 2.92 2.48
N ALA A 44 5.70 3.96 2.19
CA ALA A 44 4.49 4.28 2.95
C ALA A 44 3.36 3.22 2.77
N ILE A 45 3.17 2.71 1.55
CA ILE A 45 2.10 1.73 1.25
C ILE A 45 2.49 0.33 1.72
N LYS A 46 3.65 -0.18 1.30
CA LYS A 46 4.04 -1.58 1.56
C LYS A 46 4.59 -1.78 2.96
N HIS A 47 5.37 -0.82 3.46
CA HIS A 47 6.09 -0.94 4.73
C HIS A 47 5.48 -0.12 5.86
N ASN A 48 4.42 0.66 5.59
CA ASN A 48 3.73 1.49 6.59
C ASN A 48 4.71 2.39 7.38
N THR A 49 5.68 2.96 6.67
CA THR A 49 6.80 3.69 7.28
C THR A 49 6.90 5.09 6.72
N SER A 50 7.08 6.07 7.60
CA SER A 50 7.44 7.44 7.22
C SER A 50 8.91 7.50 6.82
N SER A 51 9.26 8.21 5.76
CA SER A 51 10.60 8.19 5.17
C SER A 51 10.87 9.48 4.44
N ILE A 52 12.14 9.80 4.25
CA ILE A 52 12.57 10.90 3.38
C ILE A 52 13.29 10.26 2.19
N CYS A 53 12.80 10.53 0.99
CA CYS A 53 13.33 9.99 -0.25
C CYS A 53 13.91 11.12 -1.09
N PHE A 54 15.01 10.83 -1.77
CA PHE A 54 15.80 11.81 -2.48
C PHE A 54 16.01 11.35 -3.92
N GLU A 55 15.93 12.29 -4.85
CA GLU A 55 16.39 12.09 -6.23
C GLU A 55 17.74 12.80 -6.37
N GLN A 56 18.72 12.15 -7.04
CA GLN A 56 20.12 12.61 -7.08
C GLN A 56 20.31 14.02 -7.65
N HIS A 57 19.33 14.55 -8.39
CA HIS A 57 19.36 15.85 -9.03
C HIS A 57 18.12 16.70 -8.73
N GLY A 58 17.38 16.39 -7.66
CA GLY A 58 16.00 16.86 -7.53
C GLY A 58 15.49 17.05 -6.10
N THR A 59 14.17 17.01 -6.00
CA THR A 59 13.36 17.32 -4.83
C THR A 59 13.45 16.23 -3.77
N ALA A 60 13.63 16.62 -2.51
CA ALA A 60 13.45 15.73 -1.37
C ALA A 60 11.95 15.61 -1.07
N ILE A 61 11.49 14.38 -0.84
CA ILE A 61 10.09 14.12 -0.47
C ILE A 61 10.09 13.43 0.89
N GLU A 62 9.36 14.02 1.82
CA GLU A 62 9.07 13.40 3.10
C GLU A 62 7.67 12.79 3.06
N SER A 63 7.57 11.50 3.34
CA SER A 63 6.29 10.82 3.55
C SER A 63 6.00 10.67 5.03
N VAL A 64 4.81 11.09 5.47
CA VAL A 64 4.30 10.87 6.83
C VAL A 64 3.11 9.93 6.77
N VAL A 65 3.17 8.84 7.54
CA VAL A 65 2.10 7.85 7.63
C VAL A 65 1.42 7.94 8.99
N GLU A 66 0.12 8.21 8.99
CA GLU A 66 -0.72 8.28 10.19
C GLU A 66 -1.90 7.32 10.07
N ASN A 67 -2.26 6.67 11.18
CA ASN A 67 -3.46 5.85 11.24
C ASN A 67 -4.54 6.62 12.00
N ILE A 68 -5.69 6.77 11.37
CA ILE A 68 -6.86 7.41 11.96
C ILE A 68 -8.01 6.42 12.02
N THR A 69 -8.83 6.51 13.06
CA THR A 69 -10.10 5.78 13.12
C THR A 69 -11.16 6.61 12.40
N VAL A 70 -11.86 6.00 11.45
CA VAL A 70 -12.96 6.61 10.70
C VAL A 70 -14.20 5.74 10.85
N THR A 71 -15.36 6.38 10.94
CA THR A 71 -16.64 5.66 10.92
C THR A 71 -17.15 5.56 9.49
N LEU A 72 -17.25 4.35 8.95
CA LEU A 72 -17.79 4.09 7.63
C LEU A 72 -19.09 3.28 7.80
N LYS A 73 -20.23 3.85 7.40
CA LYS A 73 -21.55 3.16 7.49
C LYS A 73 -21.88 2.60 8.89
N ASN A 74 -21.60 3.37 9.94
CA ASN A 74 -21.78 3.00 11.35
C ASN A 74 -20.83 1.90 11.87
N GLU A 75 -19.78 1.55 11.13
CA GLU A 75 -18.70 0.68 11.59
C GLU A 75 -17.40 1.49 11.75
N GLU A 76 -16.63 1.20 12.81
CA GLU A 76 -15.29 1.77 12.96
C GLU A 76 -14.31 1.04 12.05
N ALA A 77 -13.55 1.81 11.28
CA ALA A 77 -12.50 1.32 10.40
C ALA A 77 -11.22 2.13 10.61
N THR A 78 -10.07 1.51 10.43
CA THR A 78 -8.78 2.21 10.44
C THR A 78 -8.45 2.66 9.03
N ALA A 79 -8.36 3.97 8.82
CA ALA A 79 -7.83 4.55 7.60
C ALA A 79 -6.37 4.93 7.81
N ARG A 80 -5.57 4.75 6.76
CA ARG A 80 -4.19 5.21 6.71
C ARG A 80 -4.13 6.48 5.88
N VAL A 81 -3.61 7.54 6.47
CA VAL A 81 -3.33 8.81 5.80
C VAL A 81 -1.85 8.84 5.48
N ILE A 82 -1.53 9.01 4.19
CA ILE A 82 -0.16 9.15 3.71
C ILE A 82 -0.03 10.57 3.15
N THR A 83 0.75 11.40 3.82
CA THR A 83 1.04 12.77 3.40
C THR A 83 2.42 12.79 2.74
N LEU A 84 2.52 13.39 1.55
CA LEU A 84 3.79 13.59 0.86
C LEU A 84 4.11 15.08 0.82
N ASN A 85 5.19 15.47 1.50
CA ASN A 85 5.70 16.84 1.54
C ASN A 85 6.86 16.97 0.55
N TYR A 86 6.71 17.85 -0.44
CA TYR A 86 7.75 18.14 -1.42
C TYR A 86 8.55 19.35 -0.92
N GLN A 87 9.87 19.21 -0.82
CA GLN A 87 10.79 20.25 -0.34
C GLN A 87 11.57 20.91 -1.48
#